data_AF-A0A838J072-F1
#
_entry.id   AF-A0A838J072-F1
#
_cell.length_a   1.000
_cell.length_b   1.000
_cell.length_c   1.000
_cell.angle_alpha   90.00
_cell.angle_beta   90.00
_cell.angle_gamma   90.00
#
_symmetry.space_group_name_H-M   'P 1'
#
loop_
_entity.id
_entity.type
_entity.pdbx_description
1 polymer ?
#
loop_
_entity_poly.entity_id
_entity_poly.type
_entity_poly.pdbx_seq_one_letter_code
_entity_poly.pdbx_strand_id
1 'polypeptide(L)'
;MATLPPGTAVDLTELAADALRFPPPDGDLVIVVHPAALRAPRDRHTQVAQVVHGEPIWLGAMGEEMLVSLDAAPQDWARGACAERYLSGGRLWDVVRPGALLLPDAAQPASTVYGGSDRRPWIVIGETAAGDVIAVPLADASTPKWWAPVVPSSALDFPGNVKDSQVELAHVWTLPRTLPAIGGLAPIGRGAVERAVRAYFSV
;
A
#
# COMPACT_ATOMS: atom_id res chain seq x y z
N MET A 1 -6.83 -15.14 2.87
CA MET A 1 -5.48 -15.24 3.43
C MET A 1 -4.54 -15.43 2.27
N ALA A 2 -3.43 -14.69 2.23
CA ALA A 2 -2.35 -14.95 1.30
C ALA A 2 -1.85 -16.39 1.49
N THR A 3 -1.75 -17.15 0.40
CA THR A 3 -1.28 -18.54 0.39
C THR A 3 0.13 -18.68 -0.17
N LEU A 4 0.57 -17.71 -0.97
CA LEU A 4 1.92 -17.65 -1.49
C LEU A 4 2.91 -17.22 -0.38
N PRO A 5 4.00 -17.96 -0.15
CA PRO A 5 5.01 -17.57 0.82
C PRO A 5 5.63 -16.21 0.48
N PRO A 6 5.97 -15.37 1.47
CA PRO A 6 6.80 -14.20 1.24
C PRO A 6 8.12 -14.59 0.54
N GLY A 7 8.59 -13.75 -0.37
CA GLY A 7 9.75 -14.02 -1.21
C GLY A 7 9.43 -14.77 -2.51
N THR A 8 8.23 -15.33 -2.66
CA THR A 8 7.81 -15.98 -3.93
C THR A 8 7.84 -14.97 -5.07
N ALA A 9 8.52 -15.32 -6.17
CA ALA A 9 8.50 -14.56 -7.41
C ALA A 9 7.16 -14.77 -8.14
N VAL A 10 6.57 -13.68 -8.59
CA VAL A 10 5.27 -13.68 -9.27
C VAL A 10 5.27 -12.65 -10.39
N ASP A 11 4.30 -12.75 -11.29
CA ASP A 11 3.96 -11.71 -12.26
C ASP A 11 2.46 -11.41 -12.17
N LEU A 12 2.01 -10.32 -12.77
CA LEU A 12 0.59 -10.05 -12.96
C LEU A 12 0.02 -10.99 -14.03
N THR A 13 -1.23 -11.40 -13.85
CA THR A 13 -2.02 -11.90 -14.99
C THR A 13 -2.19 -10.77 -16.02
N GLU A 14 -2.31 -11.10 -17.31
CA GLU A 14 -2.60 -10.11 -18.36
C GLU A 14 -3.81 -9.24 -18.01
N LEU A 15 -4.89 -9.88 -17.51
CA LEU A 15 -6.09 -9.19 -17.08
C LEU A 15 -5.83 -8.20 -15.93
N ALA A 16 -4.95 -8.56 -14.98
CA ALA A 16 -4.58 -7.68 -13.89
C ALA A 16 -3.74 -6.49 -14.38
N ALA A 17 -2.75 -6.75 -15.25
CA ALA A 17 -1.90 -5.72 -15.83
C ALA A 17 -2.73 -4.66 -16.59
N ASP A 18 -3.72 -5.11 -17.37
CA ASP A 18 -4.63 -4.23 -18.13
C ASP A 18 -5.63 -3.48 -17.25
N ALA A 19 -5.94 -3.99 -16.05
CA ALA A 19 -6.95 -3.41 -15.17
C ALA A 19 -6.40 -2.35 -14.22
N LEU A 20 -5.10 -2.37 -13.91
CA LEU A 20 -4.49 -1.44 -12.94
C LEU A 20 -4.28 -0.05 -13.55
N ARG A 21 -4.66 1.00 -12.82
CA ARG A 21 -4.35 2.39 -13.18
C ARG A 21 -2.88 2.72 -13.01
N PHE A 22 -2.23 2.11 -12.03
CA PHE A 22 -0.83 2.31 -11.68
C PHE A 22 -0.11 0.95 -11.69
N PRO A 23 0.07 0.33 -12.86
CA PRO A 23 0.73 -0.96 -12.95
C PRO A 23 2.22 -0.84 -12.55
N PRO A 24 2.84 -1.93 -12.08
CA PRO A 24 4.29 -1.98 -11.94
C PRO A 24 4.96 -1.80 -13.32
N PRO A 25 6.20 -1.28 -13.37
CA PRO A 25 7.07 -1.43 -14.53
C PRO A 25 7.27 -2.90 -14.93
N ASP A 26 7.66 -3.13 -16.18
CA ASP A 26 7.95 -4.49 -16.69
C ASP A 26 9.00 -5.21 -15.82
N GLY A 27 8.70 -6.45 -15.44
CA GLY A 27 9.61 -7.35 -14.73
C GLY A 27 8.98 -8.02 -13.52
N ASP A 28 9.74 -8.94 -12.93
CA ASP A 28 9.25 -9.83 -11.86
C ASP A 28 8.85 -9.05 -10.60
N LEU A 29 7.74 -9.48 -10.02
CA LEU A 29 7.27 -9.05 -8.71
C LEU A 29 7.65 -10.09 -7.65
N VAL A 30 7.59 -9.68 -6.40
CA VAL A 30 7.82 -10.54 -5.24
C VAL A 30 6.75 -10.34 -4.19
N ILE A 31 6.30 -11.44 -3.59
CA ILE A 31 5.37 -11.41 -2.44
C ILE A 31 6.10 -10.84 -1.22
N VAL A 32 5.60 -9.72 -0.69
CA VAL A 32 6.18 -9.01 0.48
C VAL A 32 5.20 -8.91 1.65
N VAL A 33 4.28 -9.86 1.77
CA VAL A 33 3.30 -9.89 2.89
C VAL A 33 4.02 -9.86 4.25
N HIS A 34 3.69 -8.85 5.06
CA HIS A 34 4.30 -8.66 6.38
C HIS A 34 3.65 -9.55 7.46
N PRO A 35 4.39 -9.95 8.51
CA PRO A 35 3.88 -10.86 9.54
C PRO A 35 2.58 -10.37 10.21
N ALA A 36 2.39 -9.06 10.36
CA ALA A 36 1.17 -8.49 10.94
C ALA A 36 -0.07 -8.73 10.06
N ALA A 37 0.07 -8.69 8.73
CA ALA A 37 -1.01 -9.00 7.78
C ALA A 37 -1.47 -10.47 7.90
N LEU A 38 -0.53 -11.39 8.13
CA LEU A 38 -0.82 -12.82 8.32
C LEU A 38 -1.64 -13.13 9.57
N ARG A 39 -1.68 -12.21 10.56
CA ARG A 39 -2.51 -12.34 11.77
C ARG A 39 -3.98 -12.01 11.54
N ALA A 40 -4.36 -11.60 10.32
CA ALA A 40 -5.73 -11.34 9.91
C ALA A 40 -6.26 -12.52 9.05
N PRO A 41 -6.79 -13.61 9.65
CA PRO A 41 -7.05 -14.88 8.95
C PRO A 41 -8.09 -14.81 7.82
N ARG A 42 -8.87 -13.73 7.74
CA ARG A 42 -9.86 -13.49 6.67
C ARG A 42 -9.41 -12.47 5.64
N ASP A 43 -8.29 -11.82 5.87
CA ASP A 43 -7.73 -10.84 4.97
C ASP A 43 -7.13 -11.59 3.75
N ARG A 44 -7.59 -11.26 2.55
CA ARG A 44 -7.12 -11.85 1.28
C ARG A 44 -6.12 -10.93 0.56
N HIS A 45 -5.74 -9.81 1.18
CA HIS A 45 -4.77 -8.89 0.60
C HIS A 45 -3.38 -9.53 0.64
N THR A 46 -2.77 -9.58 -0.53
CA THR A 46 -1.38 -9.95 -0.73
C THR A 46 -0.64 -8.68 -1.12
N GLN A 47 0.41 -8.36 -0.36
CA GLN A 47 1.31 -7.26 -0.71
C GLN A 47 2.39 -7.80 -1.64
N VAL A 48 2.56 -7.12 -2.76
CA VAL A 48 3.57 -7.39 -3.78
C VAL A 48 4.42 -6.16 -3.98
N ALA A 49 5.68 -6.38 -4.33
CA ALA A 49 6.60 -5.31 -4.69
C ALA A 49 7.41 -5.69 -5.91
N GLN A 50 7.86 -4.68 -6.65
CA GLN A 50 8.94 -4.82 -7.60
C GLN A 50 10.19 -4.20 -6.97
N VAL A 51 11.26 -4.98 -6.87
CA VAL A 51 12.50 -4.57 -6.20
C VAL A 51 13.67 -4.75 -7.14
N VAL A 52 14.32 -3.65 -7.50
CA VAL A 52 15.42 -3.61 -8.47
C VAL A 52 16.67 -3.10 -7.78
N HIS A 53 17.75 -3.87 -7.84
CA HIS A 53 19.03 -3.55 -7.17
C HIS A 53 18.90 -3.25 -5.67
N GLY A 54 18.02 -3.98 -4.97
CA GLY A 54 17.78 -3.78 -3.54
C GLY A 54 16.80 -2.65 -3.23
N GLU A 55 16.24 -1.98 -4.23
CA GLU A 55 15.38 -0.82 -4.05
C GLU A 55 13.96 -1.09 -4.54
N PRO A 56 12.92 -0.88 -3.70
CA PRO A 56 11.56 -1.03 -4.15
C PRO A 56 11.20 0.14 -5.08
N ILE A 57 10.81 -0.19 -6.30
CA ILE A 57 10.38 0.78 -7.31
C ILE A 57 8.87 0.81 -7.46
N TRP A 58 8.17 -0.22 -6.98
CA TRP A 58 6.73 -0.29 -6.97
C TRP A 58 6.25 -1.22 -5.85
N LEU A 59 5.09 -0.90 -5.26
CA LEU A 59 4.39 -1.72 -4.26
C LEU A 59 2.89 -1.66 -4.54
N GLY A 60 2.19 -2.76 -4.28
CA GLY A 60 0.74 -2.82 -4.38
C GLY A 60 0.13 -3.91 -3.49
N ALA A 61 -1.09 -3.67 -3.03
CA ALA A 61 -1.88 -4.64 -2.29
C ALA A 61 -3.04 -5.15 -3.16
N MET A 62 -3.02 -6.44 -3.51
CA MET A 62 -3.97 -7.07 -4.43
C MET A 62 -4.21 -8.55 -4.09
N GLY A 63 -5.12 -9.20 -4.82
CA GLY A 63 -5.45 -10.62 -4.58
C GLY A 63 -4.47 -11.54 -5.31
N GLU A 64 -4.25 -12.74 -4.78
CA GLU A 64 -3.42 -13.75 -5.47
C GLU A 64 -4.06 -14.22 -6.78
N GLU A 65 -5.37 -14.04 -6.95
CA GLU A 65 -6.05 -14.29 -8.22
C GLU A 65 -5.58 -13.35 -9.35
N MET A 66 -4.91 -12.25 -9.01
CA MET A 66 -4.30 -11.33 -9.97
C MET A 66 -2.85 -11.71 -10.33
N LEU A 67 -2.30 -12.75 -9.70
CA LEU A 67 -0.88 -13.12 -9.77
C LEU A 67 -0.69 -14.50 -10.41
N VAL A 68 0.46 -14.68 -11.07
CA VAL A 68 0.97 -15.97 -11.52
C VAL A 68 2.33 -16.23 -10.91
N SER A 69 2.56 -17.40 -10.35
CA SER A 69 3.86 -17.75 -9.77
C SER A 69 4.89 -18.00 -10.87
N LEU A 70 6.10 -17.49 -10.66
CA LEU A 70 7.25 -17.71 -11.53
C LEU A 70 8.13 -18.81 -10.96
N ASP A 71 8.82 -19.53 -11.84
CA ASP A 71 9.82 -20.53 -11.45
C ASP A 71 11.17 -19.84 -11.19
N ALA A 72 11.27 -19.17 -10.04
CA ALA A 72 12.47 -18.48 -9.58
C ALA A 72 12.72 -18.72 -8.09
N ALA A 73 13.97 -18.57 -7.67
CA ALA A 73 14.35 -18.73 -6.26
C ALA A 73 13.66 -17.67 -5.38
N PRO A 74 13.23 -18.02 -4.15
CA PRO A 74 12.65 -17.06 -3.23
C PRO A 74 13.59 -15.90 -2.90
N GLN A 75 13.03 -14.70 -2.82
CA GLN A 75 13.73 -13.46 -2.50
C GLN A 75 13.40 -12.98 -1.08
N ASP A 76 13.91 -13.69 -0.06
CA ASP A 76 13.59 -13.44 1.35
C ASP A 76 13.94 -12.02 1.84
N TRP A 77 14.88 -11.37 1.16
CA TRP A 77 15.37 -10.02 1.48
C TRP A 77 14.43 -8.90 1.02
N ALA A 78 13.48 -9.18 0.11
CA ALA A 78 12.62 -8.16 -0.50
C ALA A 78 11.76 -7.38 0.52
N ARG A 79 11.32 -8.06 1.59
CA ARG A 79 10.57 -7.42 2.69
C ARG A 79 11.42 -6.40 3.45
N GLY A 80 12.69 -6.71 3.68
CA GLY A 80 13.64 -5.79 4.31
C GLY A 80 13.85 -4.54 3.48
N ALA A 81 14.08 -4.71 2.18
CA ALA A 81 14.21 -3.60 1.23
C ALA A 81 12.97 -2.68 1.20
N CYS A 82 11.77 -3.26 1.23
CA CYS A 82 10.53 -2.47 1.33
C CYS A 82 10.42 -1.71 2.66
N ALA A 83 10.79 -2.36 3.76
CA ALA A 83 10.71 -1.77 5.09
C ALA A 83 11.59 -0.52 5.26
N GLU A 84 12.74 -0.47 4.59
CA GLU A 84 13.65 0.67 4.60
C GLU A 84 13.07 1.94 3.94
N ARG A 85 12.06 1.79 3.07
CA ARG A 85 11.40 2.93 2.43
C ARG A 85 10.20 3.49 3.20
N TYR A 86 9.63 2.72 4.12
CA TYR A 86 8.62 3.25 5.02
C TYR A 86 9.23 4.28 6.00
N LEU A 87 8.48 5.33 6.29
CA LEU A 87 8.86 6.46 7.12
C LEU A 87 10.11 7.20 6.61
N SER A 88 10.31 7.20 5.29
CA SER A 88 11.36 7.94 4.60
C SER A 88 10.78 8.83 3.49
N GLY A 89 11.50 9.89 3.09
CA GLY A 89 11.09 10.77 1.99
C GLY A 89 10.63 12.17 2.43
N GLY A 90 10.59 13.09 1.46
CA GLY A 90 10.28 14.50 1.71
C GLY A 90 8.79 14.79 1.90
N ARG A 91 7.93 13.98 1.29
CA ARG A 91 6.46 14.08 1.30
C ARG A 91 5.81 13.21 2.34
N LEU A 92 6.57 12.68 3.30
CA LEU A 92 5.98 12.00 4.45
C LEU A 92 4.88 12.87 5.05
N TRP A 93 3.76 12.22 5.38
CA TRP A 93 2.59 12.87 5.98
C TRP A 93 1.73 13.69 5.03
N ASP A 94 2.10 13.82 3.75
CA ASP A 94 1.17 14.35 2.75
C ASP A 94 -0.09 13.50 2.70
N VAL A 95 -1.23 14.16 2.50
CA VAL A 95 -2.49 13.50 2.16
C VAL A 95 -2.73 13.70 0.67
N VAL A 96 -2.95 12.61 -0.06
CA VAL A 96 -3.16 12.58 -1.51
C VAL A 96 -4.49 11.91 -1.85
N ARG A 97 -4.93 12.04 -3.11
CA ARG A 97 -6.11 11.34 -3.62
C ARG A 97 -5.81 10.75 -5.01
N PRO A 98 -5.40 9.47 -5.09
CA PRO A 98 -5.03 8.84 -6.37
C PRO A 98 -6.21 8.60 -7.31
N GLY A 99 -7.43 8.58 -6.78
CA GLY A 99 -8.61 8.13 -7.50
C GLY A 99 -8.71 6.60 -7.51
N ALA A 100 -9.46 6.05 -8.46
CA ALA A 100 -9.66 4.61 -8.58
C ALA A 100 -8.34 3.91 -8.92
N LEU A 101 -7.99 2.85 -8.20
CA LEU A 101 -6.81 2.03 -8.52
C LEU A 101 -7.03 1.09 -9.71
N LEU A 102 -8.29 0.78 -10.00
CA LEU A 102 -8.70 0.04 -11.19
C LEU A 102 -9.25 1.00 -12.26
N LEU A 103 -9.02 0.66 -13.52
CA LEU A 103 -9.65 1.35 -14.64
C LEU A 103 -11.15 1.02 -14.68
N PRO A 104 -12.04 2.01 -14.90
CA PRO A 104 -13.49 1.82 -14.79
C PRO A 104 -14.07 0.83 -15.81
N ASP A 105 -13.47 0.76 -17.01
CA ASP A 105 -13.96 -0.04 -18.13
C ASP A 105 -13.16 -1.34 -18.34
N ALA A 106 -12.18 -1.62 -17.48
CA ALA A 106 -11.44 -2.87 -17.54
C ALA A 106 -12.30 -4.03 -17.08
N ALA A 107 -12.15 -5.19 -17.72
CA ALA A 107 -12.69 -6.42 -17.19
C ALA A 107 -12.10 -6.65 -15.80
N GLN A 108 -12.96 -6.71 -14.77
CA GLN A 108 -12.48 -6.74 -13.39
C GLN A 108 -12.17 -8.18 -12.98
N PRO A 109 -10.90 -8.52 -12.69
CA PRO A 109 -10.61 -9.78 -12.02
C PRO A 109 -11.29 -9.78 -10.65
N ALA A 110 -11.60 -10.96 -10.12
CA ALA A 110 -11.86 -11.08 -8.69
C ALA A 110 -10.63 -10.53 -7.96
N SER A 111 -10.81 -9.44 -7.21
CA SER A 111 -9.71 -8.63 -6.74
C SER A 111 -9.95 -8.15 -5.31
N THR A 112 -8.85 -7.96 -4.60
CA THR A 112 -8.82 -7.35 -3.27
C THR A 112 -8.17 -5.95 -3.30
N VAL A 113 -7.94 -5.41 -4.51
CA VAL A 113 -7.54 -4.00 -4.69
C VAL A 113 -8.54 -3.11 -3.96
N TYR A 114 -8.02 -2.10 -3.24
CA TYR A 114 -8.80 -1.35 -2.26
C TYR A 114 -10.08 -0.74 -2.87
N GLY A 115 -11.22 -1.31 -2.48
CA GLY A 115 -12.55 -0.87 -2.91
C GLY A 115 -12.87 0.54 -2.38
N GLY A 116 -13.45 1.38 -3.24
CA GLY A 116 -13.72 2.78 -2.90
C GLY A 116 -12.50 3.70 -2.89
N SER A 117 -11.36 3.24 -3.44
CA SER A 117 -10.14 4.05 -3.63
C SER A 117 -10.41 5.38 -4.34
N ASP A 118 -11.38 5.42 -5.24
CA ASP A 118 -11.86 6.61 -5.96
C ASP A 118 -12.32 7.76 -5.06
N ARG A 119 -12.77 7.46 -3.84
CA ARG A 119 -13.38 8.43 -2.92
C ARG A 119 -12.53 8.73 -1.70
N ARG A 120 -11.43 8.02 -1.51
CA ARG A 120 -10.71 8.00 -0.23
C ARG A 120 -9.44 8.85 -0.32
N PRO A 121 -9.15 9.68 0.70
CA PRO A 121 -7.82 10.26 0.86
C PRO A 121 -6.84 9.18 1.32
N TRP A 122 -5.57 9.38 1.02
CA TRP A 122 -4.48 8.45 1.35
C TRP A 122 -3.37 9.24 2.02
N ILE A 123 -2.74 8.66 3.04
CA ILE A 123 -1.59 9.26 3.70
C ILE A 123 -0.29 8.66 3.15
N VAL A 124 0.66 9.53 2.82
CA VAL A 124 2.01 9.14 2.39
C VAL A 124 2.80 8.68 3.61
N ILE A 125 3.31 7.46 3.54
CA ILE A 125 4.10 6.80 4.57
C ILE A 125 5.51 6.44 4.10
N GLY A 126 5.92 6.82 2.89
CA GLY A 126 7.24 6.55 2.35
C GLY A 126 7.44 7.14 0.96
N GLU A 127 8.66 7.05 0.44
CA GLU A 127 9.00 7.37 -0.96
C GLU A 127 9.96 6.34 -1.53
N THR A 128 9.80 6.02 -2.81
CA THR A 128 10.81 5.28 -3.58
C THR A 128 12.02 6.18 -3.89
N ALA A 129 13.13 5.60 -4.34
CA ALA A 129 14.31 6.38 -4.76
C ALA A 129 14.01 7.34 -5.94
N ALA A 130 13.00 7.04 -6.76
CA ALA A 130 12.54 7.90 -7.86
C ALA A 130 11.64 9.07 -7.41
N GLY A 131 11.26 9.08 -6.12
CA GLY A 131 10.37 10.07 -5.50
C GLY A 131 8.89 9.72 -5.62
N ASP A 132 8.54 8.54 -6.14
CA ASP A 132 7.15 8.08 -6.12
C ASP A 132 6.70 7.82 -4.69
N VAL A 133 5.46 8.18 -4.38
CA VAL A 133 4.98 8.16 -3.00
C VAL A 133 4.42 6.79 -2.66
N ILE A 134 4.80 6.29 -1.49
CA ILE A 134 4.25 5.07 -0.91
C ILE A 134 3.14 5.49 0.05
N ALA A 135 1.90 5.16 -0.25
CA ALA A 135 0.75 5.65 0.49
C ALA A 135 -0.21 4.52 0.90
N VAL A 136 -1.03 4.81 1.90
CA VAL A 136 -2.07 3.92 2.44
C VAL A 136 -3.39 4.69 2.61
N PRO A 137 -4.55 4.03 2.42
CA PRO A 137 -5.83 4.73 2.48
C PRO A 137 -6.20 5.12 3.91
N LEU A 138 -6.90 6.25 4.01
CA LEU A 138 -7.60 6.70 5.21
C LEU A 138 -9.07 6.27 5.11
N ALA A 139 -9.50 5.39 6.00
CA ALA A 139 -10.88 4.89 6.07
C ALA A 139 -11.62 5.45 7.28
N ASP A 140 -12.96 5.41 7.27
CA ASP A 140 -13.77 5.79 8.43
C ASP A 140 -13.39 4.93 9.65
N ALA A 141 -13.13 5.57 10.79
CA ALA A 141 -12.74 4.92 12.03
C ALA A 141 -13.93 4.38 12.85
N SER A 142 -15.15 4.31 12.29
CA SER A 142 -16.33 3.78 12.99
C SER A 142 -16.18 2.35 13.50
N THR A 143 -15.37 1.53 12.83
CA THR A 143 -15.05 0.14 13.21
C THR A 143 -13.58 -0.14 12.93
N PRO A 144 -12.66 0.34 13.79
CA PRO A 144 -11.25 0.31 13.48
C PRO A 144 -10.70 -1.11 13.61
N LYS A 145 -9.82 -1.50 12.69
CA LYS A 145 -9.07 -2.77 12.79
C LYS A 145 -8.04 -2.63 13.92
N TRP A 146 -7.78 -3.70 14.66
CA TRP A 146 -6.87 -3.63 15.82
C TRP A 146 -5.43 -3.24 15.44
N TRP A 147 -5.02 -3.44 14.18
CA TRP A 147 -3.72 -3.09 13.64
C TRP A 147 -3.70 -1.75 12.89
N ALA A 148 -4.84 -1.08 12.72
CA ALA A 148 -4.94 0.20 12.02
C ALA A 148 -4.96 1.34 13.06
N PRO A 149 -3.96 2.25 13.06
CA PRO A 149 -3.98 3.38 13.98
C PRO A 149 -5.11 4.33 13.59
N VAL A 150 -5.82 4.85 14.59
CA VAL A 150 -6.82 5.90 14.41
C VAL A 150 -6.15 7.25 14.56
N VAL A 151 -6.32 8.09 13.55
CA VAL A 151 -5.88 9.47 13.52
C VAL A 151 -7.10 10.37 13.76
N PRO A 152 -7.08 11.25 14.77
CA PRO A 152 -8.19 12.14 15.01
C PRO A 152 -8.33 13.16 13.87
N SER A 153 -9.56 13.54 13.56
CA SER A 153 -9.89 14.56 12.56
C SER A 153 -9.10 15.86 12.75
N SER A 154 -8.87 16.26 13.99
CA SER A 154 -8.08 17.46 14.35
C SER A 154 -6.60 17.39 13.97
N ALA A 155 -6.08 16.19 13.68
CA ALA A 155 -4.71 16.00 13.20
C ALA A 155 -4.62 15.94 11.67
N LEU A 156 -5.75 15.89 10.96
CA LEU A 156 -5.81 15.74 9.51
C LEU A 156 -6.29 17.05 8.87
N ASP A 157 -5.38 17.72 8.18
CA ASP A 157 -5.62 18.99 7.53
C ASP A 157 -5.78 18.78 6.02
N PHE A 158 -7.00 18.57 5.56
CA PHE A 158 -7.36 18.56 4.13
C PHE A 158 -8.85 18.89 3.94
N PRO A 159 -9.27 19.41 2.77
CA PRO A 159 -10.64 19.82 2.52
C PRO A 159 -11.66 18.68 2.69
N GLY A 160 -12.73 18.96 3.44
CA GLY A 160 -13.85 18.04 3.64
C GLY A 160 -13.61 16.96 4.70
N ASN A 161 -12.48 16.99 5.42
CA ASN A 161 -12.27 16.11 6.56
C ASN A 161 -13.17 16.51 7.74
N VAL A 162 -13.99 15.59 8.24
CA VAL A 162 -14.92 15.83 9.36
C VAL A 162 -14.98 14.67 10.34
N LYS A 163 -14.12 13.66 10.18
CA LYS A 163 -14.16 12.41 10.95
C LYS A 163 -12.76 11.90 11.25
N ASP A 164 -12.67 11.15 12.33
CA ASP A 164 -11.48 10.38 12.63
C ASP A 164 -11.30 9.29 11.57
N SER A 165 -10.04 9.02 11.22
CA SER A 165 -9.70 8.08 10.16
C SER A 165 -8.78 6.99 10.67
N GLN A 166 -9.04 5.75 10.30
CA GLN A 166 -8.08 4.66 10.49
C GLN A 166 -7.13 4.57 9.29
N VAL A 167 -5.85 4.30 9.55
CA VAL A 167 -4.83 4.11 8.51
C VAL A 167 -4.76 2.64 8.14
N GLU A 168 -5.14 2.32 6.90
CA GLU A 168 -5.26 0.95 6.40
C GLU A 168 -3.92 0.39 5.90
N LEU A 169 -3.01 0.08 6.84
CA LEU A 169 -1.63 -0.38 6.55
C LEU A 169 -1.54 -1.68 5.72
N ALA A 170 -2.64 -2.44 5.61
CA ALA A 170 -2.71 -3.60 4.73
C ALA A 170 -2.74 -3.20 3.23
N HIS A 171 -3.10 -1.96 2.90
CA HIS A 171 -3.35 -1.48 1.55
C HIS A 171 -2.28 -0.49 1.08
N VAL A 172 -1.02 -0.91 1.07
CA VAL A 172 0.10 -0.09 0.58
C VAL A 172 0.10 -0.04 -0.95
N TRP A 173 0.30 1.16 -1.50
CA TRP A 173 0.48 1.39 -2.94
C TRP A 173 1.59 2.40 -3.21
N THR A 174 2.36 2.16 -4.27
CA THR A 174 3.19 3.20 -4.89
C THR A 174 2.35 4.01 -5.86
N LEU A 175 2.44 5.33 -5.76
CA LEU A 175 1.68 6.28 -6.57
C LEU A 175 2.64 7.31 -7.20
N PRO A 176 2.32 7.85 -8.39
CA PRO A 176 3.21 8.76 -9.09
C PRO A 176 3.58 9.98 -8.23
N ARG A 177 4.86 10.36 -8.24
CA ARG A 177 5.37 11.56 -7.56
C ARG A 177 4.66 12.86 -7.94
N THR A 178 4.06 12.89 -9.14
CA THR A 178 3.30 14.01 -9.67
C THR A 178 1.92 14.17 -9.04
N LEU A 179 1.48 13.20 -8.22
CA LEU A 179 0.19 13.26 -7.53
C LEU A 179 0.20 14.40 -6.49
N PRO A 180 -0.65 15.44 -6.65
CA PRO A 180 -0.63 16.59 -5.75
C PRO A 180 -1.08 16.20 -4.34
N ALA A 181 -0.46 16.84 -3.35
CA ALA A 181 -0.98 16.84 -1.99
C ALA A 181 -2.27 17.67 -1.95
N ILE A 182 -3.29 17.15 -1.26
CA ILE A 182 -4.53 17.85 -0.95
C ILE A 182 -4.55 18.35 0.50
N GLY A 183 -3.49 18.07 1.25
CA GLY A 183 -3.34 18.40 2.67
C GLY A 183 -2.29 17.54 3.34
N GLY A 184 -2.36 17.39 4.67
CA GLY A 184 -1.36 16.62 5.42
C GLY A 184 -1.78 16.19 6.83
N LEU A 185 -0.95 15.34 7.44
CA LEU A 185 -1.04 14.95 8.84
C LEU A 185 -0.18 15.88 9.71
N ALA A 186 -0.86 16.57 10.63
CA ALA A 186 -0.25 17.46 11.61
C ALA A 186 0.63 16.68 12.60
N PRO A 187 1.67 17.32 13.18
CA PRO A 187 2.62 16.67 14.09
C PRO A 187 1.99 15.87 15.23
N ILE A 188 0.87 16.35 15.78
CA ILE A 188 0.15 15.69 16.88
C ILE A 188 -0.32 14.26 16.55
N GLY A 189 -0.59 13.96 15.26
CA GLY A 189 -1.01 12.62 14.82
C GLY A 189 0.13 11.71 14.35
N ARG A 190 1.31 12.26 14.02
CA ARG A 190 2.40 11.51 13.37
C ARG A 190 2.93 10.37 14.21
N GLY A 191 3.15 10.60 15.51
CA GLY A 191 3.76 9.60 16.39
C GLY A 191 2.94 8.32 16.53
N ALA A 192 1.61 8.40 16.45
CA ALA A 192 0.75 7.21 16.48
C ALA A 192 0.87 6.39 15.19
N VAL A 193 0.86 7.07 14.04
CA VAL A 193 1.03 6.43 12.73
C VAL A 193 2.43 5.83 12.61
N GLU A 194 3.47 6.55 13.01
CA GLU A 194 4.85 6.08 12.96
C GLU A 194 5.04 4.78 13.75
N ARG A 195 4.56 4.71 15.00
CA ARG A 195 4.63 3.50 15.81
C ARG A 195 3.89 2.33 15.15
N ALA A 196 2.72 2.60 14.57
CA ALA A 196 1.96 1.56 13.90
C ALA A 196 2.63 1.06 12.62
N VAL A 197 3.19 1.95 11.80
CA VAL A 197 3.97 1.58 10.60
C VAL A 197 5.16 0.71 11.01
N ARG A 198 5.94 1.13 12.02
CA ARG A 198 7.07 0.32 12.54
C ARG A 198 6.62 -1.05 13.05
N ALA A 199 5.52 -1.12 13.80
CA ALA A 199 5.01 -2.37 14.35
C ALA A 199 4.39 -3.29 13.29
N TYR A 200 3.79 -2.73 12.24
CA TYR A 200 3.13 -3.50 11.20
C TYR A 200 4.14 -4.08 10.20
N PHE A 201 5.15 -3.29 9.84
CA PHE A 201 6.14 -3.66 8.83
C PHE A 201 7.46 -4.20 9.39
N SER A 202 7.61 -4.29 10.72
CA SER A 202 8.79 -4.92 11.34
C SER A 202 8.98 -6.33 10.78
N VAL A 203 10.19 -6.58 10.27
CA VAL A 203 10.61 -7.85 9.67
C VAL A 203 11.00 -8.85 10.75
#